data_AF-A0A3B9FVV9-F1
#
_entry.id   AF-A0A3B9FVV9-F1
#
_cell.length_a   1.000
_cell.length_b   1.000
_cell.length_c   1.000
_cell.angle_alpha   90.00
_cell.angle_beta   90.00
_cell.angle_gamma   90.00
#
_symmetry.space_group_name_H-M   'P 1'
#
loop_
_entity.id
_entity.type
_entity.pdbx_description
1 polymer ?
#
loop_
_entity_poly.entity_id
_entity_poly.type
_entity_poly.pdbx_seq_one_letter_code
_entity_poly.pdbx_strand_id
1 'polypeptide(L)'
;RIIAEREVEKTYFVITDRCPQPENGSLTHLLWKNQKQNKSYVIQGNRTGAKEARLQYELVERSERFFLLRVLLETGRHHQIRAQLAAIGCPVKGDLKYGSARSNPDGSVCLHAHTLAFTHPVTGTYISICAPTPKNHPWTLFST
;
A
#
# COMPACT_ATOMS: atom_id res chain seq x y z
N ARG A 1 -0.07 -3.88 23.54
CA ARG A 1 0.90 -3.43 22.50
C ARG A 1 0.05 -3.08 21.28
N ILE A 2 -0.39 -1.83 21.12
CA ILE A 2 -1.48 -1.41 20.20
C ILE A 2 -1.31 -1.93 18.76
N ILE A 3 -0.07 -2.01 18.28
CA ILE A 3 0.26 -2.44 16.90
C ILE A 3 -0.14 -3.91 16.61
N ALA A 4 -0.36 -4.73 17.65
CA ALA A 4 -0.71 -6.14 17.50
C ALA A 4 -2.22 -6.41 17.32
N GLU A 5 -3.06 -5.49 17.77
CA GLU A 5 -4.51 -5.61 17.71
C GLU A 5 -5.03 -4.71 16.58
N ARG A 6 -6.12 -5.12 15.91
CA ARG A 6 -6.70 -4.46 14.72
C ARG A 6 -7.33 -3.09 15.05
N GLU A 7 -6.85 -2.41 16.08
CA GLU A 7 -7.31 -1.10 16.57
C GLU A 7 -6.59 0.07 15.88
N VAL A 8 -5.69 -0.23 14.93
CA VAL A 8 -4.95 0.77 14.17
C VAL A 8 -5.39 0.75 12.72
N GLU A 9 -6.13 1.77 12.33
CA GLU A 9 -6.54 2.05 10.96
C GLU A 9 -5.38 2.75 10.25
N LYS A 10 -5.00 2.20 9.09
CA LYS A 10 -3.91 2.72 8.26
C LYS A 10 -4.41 2.92 6.84
N THR A 11 -4.41 4.16 6.42
CA THR A 11 -4.79 4.56 5.05
C THR A 11 -3.55 5.03 4.31
N TYR A 12 -3.37 4.47 3.12
CA TYR A 12 -2.29 4.85 2.22
C TYR A 12 -2.85 5.42 0.93
N PHE A 13 -2.16 6.40 0.37
CA PHE A 13 -2.32 6.77 -1.03
C PHE A 13 -1.21 6.16 -1.87
N VAL A 14 -1.60 5.63 -3.03
CA VAL A 14 -0.72 4.89 -3.92
C VAL A 14 -0.95 5.34 -5.35
N ILE A 15 0.11 5.66 -6.08
CA ILE A 15 -0.01 5.97 -7.51
C ILE A 15 0.47 4.75 -8.29
N THR A 16 -0.35 4.27 -9.22
CA THR A 16 -0.03 3.18 -10.16
C THR A 16 -0.05 3.68 -11.60
N ASP A 17 0.69 3.01 -12.49
CA ASP A 17 0.68 3.26 -13.94
C ASP A 17 -0.42 2.48 -14.69
N ARG A 18 -1.15 1.62 -13.96
CA ARG A 18 -2.27 0.81 -14.45
C ARG A 18 -3.44 0.90 -13.50
N CYS A 19 -4.64 0.96 -14.07
CA CYS A 19 -5.88 0.94 -13.30
C CYS A 19 -6.20 -0.49 -12.87
N PRO A 20 -6.46 -0.76 -11.58
CA PRO A 20 -6.94 -2.07 -11.15
C PRO A 20 -8.31 -2.38 -11.78
N GLN A 21 -8.56 -3.67 -11.99
CA GLN A 21 -9.82 -4.20 -12.50
C GLN A 21 -10.26 -5.36 -11.57
N PRO A 22 -11.35 -5.22 -10.80
CA PRO A 22 -12.21 -4.03 -10.66
C PRO A 22 -11.46 -2.82 -10.06
N GLU A 23 -12.04 -1.62 -10.18
CA GLU A 23 -11.42 -0.37 -9.71
C GLU A 23 -11.36 -0.26 -8.19
N ASN A 24 -12.26 -1.00 -7.52
CA ASN A 24 -12.36 -1.09 -6.07
C ASN A 24 -12.48 -2.56 -5.68
N GLY A 25 -11.85 -2.95 -4.59
CA GLY A 25 -11.91 -4.33 -4.14
C GLY A 25 -11.06 -4.64 -2.92
N SER A 26 -11.01 -5.92 -2.58
CA SER A 26 -10.19 -6.45 -1.49
C SER A 26 -9.16 -7.43 -2.05
N LEU A 27 -7.94 -7.39 -1.51
CA LEU A 27 -6.88 -8.34 -1.85
C LEU A 27 -6.51 -9.17 -0.63
N THR A 28 -6.68 -10.48 -0.74
CA THR A 28 -6.21 -11.47 0.24
C THR A 28 -5.16 -12.35 -0.42
N HIS A 29 -3.93 -12.30 0.09
CA HIS A 29 -2.81 -13.08 -0.42
C HIS A 29 -2.00 -13.69 0.72
N LEU A 30 -1.37 -14.85 0.48
CA LEU A 30 -0.29 -15.33 1.33
C LEU A 30 1.02 -14.67 0.92
N LEU A 31 1.65 -13.97 1.87
CA LEU A 31 2.96 -13.35 1.67
C LEU A 31 4.06 -14.11 2.39
N TRP A 32 5.10 -14.48 1.63
CA TRP A 32 6.33 -15.03 2.17
C TRP A 32 7.48 -14.02 2.02
N LYS A 33 8.17 -13.71 3.13
CA LYS A 33 9.33 -12.81 3.12
C LYS A 33 10.60 -13.57 2.78
N ASN A 34 11.21 -13.25 1.65
CA ASN A 34 12.58 -13.63 1.36
C ASN A 34 13.53 -12.65 2.05
N GLN A 35 14.20 -13.10 3.12
CA GLN A 35 15.14 -12.28 3.88
C GLN A 35 16.38 -11.88 3.06
N LYS A 36 16.93 -12.80 2.25
CA LYS A 36 18.15 -12.55 1.46
C LYS A 36 17.95 -11.45 0.43
N GLN A 37 16.77 -11.37 -0.17
CA GLN A 37 16.44 -10.36 -1.20
C GLN A 37 15.73 -9.12 -0.63
N ASN A 38 15.43 -9.12 0.68
CA ASN A 38 14.58 -8.12 1.32
C ASN A 38 13.32 -7.81 0.50
N LYS A 39 12.62 -8.86 0.08
CA LYS A 39 11.45 -8.83 -0.81
C LYS A 39 10.39 -9.81 -0.31
N SER A 40 9.13 -9.43 -0.48
CA SER A 40 7.99 -10.29 -0.17
C SER A 40 7.40 -10.83 -1.47
N TYR A 41 6.95 -12.07 -1.44
CA TYR A 41 6.35 -12.74 -2.59
C TYR A 41 4.91 -13.13 -2.26
N VAL A 42 3.98 -12.85 -3.18
CA VAL A 42 2.69 -13.52 -3.21
C VAL A 42 2.94 -14.95 -3.66
N ILE A 43 2.46 -15.93 -2.89
CA ILE A 43 2.66 -17.35 -3.18
C ILE A 43 1.31 -18.09 -3.19
N GLN A 44 1.28 -19.22 -3.89
CA GLN A 44 0.22 -20.20 -3.79
C GLN A 44 0.70 -21.37 -2.92
N GLY A 45 -0.21 -21.94 -2.12
CA GLY A 45 0.07 -23.09 -1.26
C GLY A 45 0.72 -22.75 0.08
N ASN A 46 1.06 -23.80 0.83
CA ASN A 46 1.62 -23.66 2.17
C ASN A 46 3.15 -23.60 2.13
N ARG A 47 3.71 -22.51 2.67
CA ARG A 47 5.15 -22.35 2.86
C ARG A 47 5.42 -21.87 4.27
N THR A 48 6.34 -22.53 4.98
CA THR A 48 6.71 -22.13 6.34
C THR A 48 7.08 -20.65 6.42
N GLY A 49 6.44 -19.94 7.34
CA GLY A 49 6.64 -18.50 7.55
C GLY A 49 5.87 -17.58 6.60
N ALA A 50 5.10 -18.11 5.65
CA ALA A 50 4.12 -17.32 4.92
C ALA A 50 2.98 -16.87 5.85
N LYS A 51 2.48 -15.66 5.65
CA LYS A 51 1.40 -15.09 6.45
C LYS A 51 0.34 -14.48 5.55
N GLU A 52 -0.92 -14.64 5.93
CA GLU A 52 -2.02 -13.94 5.28
C GLU A 52 -1.84 -12.41 5.39
N ALA A 53 -2.12 -11.76 4.27
CA ALA A 53 -2.05 -10.33 4.06
C ALA A 53 -3.36 -9.86 3.41
N ARG A 54 -4.01 -8.89 4.04
CA ARG A 54 -5.30 -8.33 3.60
C ARG A 54 -5.24 -6.83 3.51
N LEU A 55 -5.80 -6.30 2.42
CA LEU A 55 -6.02 -4.87 2.21
C LEU A 55 -7.28 -4.66 1.38
N GLN A 56 -7.83 -3.46 1.45
CA GLN A 56 -8.85 -2.98 0.53
C GLN A 56 -8.27 -1.82 -0.27
N TYR A 57 -8.68 -1.69 -1.53
CA TYR A 57 -8.26 -0.60 -2.39
C TYR A 57 -9.47 0.03 -3.07
N GLU A 58 -9.35 1.31 -3.37
CA GLU A 58 -10.35 2.10 -4.08
C GLU A 58 -9.66 3.08 -5.01
N LEU A 59 -10.13 3.20 -6.24
CA LEU A 59 -9.70 4.24 -7.17
C LEU A 59 -10.31 5.57 -6.75
N VAL A 60 -9.45 6.52 -6.39
CA VAL A 60 -9.87 7.86 -5.95
C VAL A 60 -9.94 8.83 -7.12
N GLU A 61 -8.90 8.84 -7.94
CA GLU A 61 -8.76 9.82 -9.02
C GLU A 61 -7.90 9.26 -10.15
N ARG A 62 -8.11 9.77 -11.37
CA ARG A 62 -7.37 9.39 -12.57
C ARG A 62 -6.74 10.62 -13.18
N SER A 63 -5.51 10.45 -13.66
CA SER A 63 -4.89 11.34 -14.63
C SER A 63 -4.81 10.64 -15.99
N GLU A 64 -4.24 11.29 -17.00
CA GLU A 64 -4.04 10.68 -18.32
C GLU A 64 -3.26 9.36 -18.27
N ARG A 65 -2.29 9.24 -17.34
CA ARG A 65 -1.32 8.13 -17.32
C ARG A 65 -1.19 7.41 -15.98
N PHE A 66 -1.80 7.95 -14.93
CA PHE A 66 -1.65 7.45 -13.57
C PHE A 66 -2.98 7.40 -12.83
N PHE A 67 -3.06 6.47 -11.88
CA PHE A 67 -4.25 6.21 -11.10
C PHE A 67 -3.89 6.33 -9.62
N LEU A 68 -4.65 7.15 -8.89
CA LEU A 68 -4.51 7.31 -7.45
C LEU A 68 -5.44 6.33 -6.74
N LEU A 69 -4.86 5.44 -5.95
CA LEU A 69 -5.59 4.49 -5.13
C LEU A 69 -5.53 4.89 -3.66
N ARG A 70 -6.67 4.81 -2.97
CA ARG A 70 -6.74 4.74 -1.52
C ARG A 70 -6.65 3.28 -1.11
N VAL A 71 -5.76 2.96 -0.18
CA VAL A 71 -5.57 1.61 0.33
C VAL A 71 -5.79 1.60 1.84
N LEU A 72 -6.77 0.83 2.28
CA LEU A 72 -7.02 0.53 3.69
C LEU A 72 -6.29 -0.77 4.06
N LEU A 73 -5.35 -0.66 5.00
CA LEU A 73 -4.43 -1.75 5.32
C LEU A 73 -4.84 -2.50 6.59
N GLU A 74 -5.53 -3.63 6.43
CA GLU A 74 -5.99 -4.48 7.56
C GLU A 74 -4.85 -5.23 8.25
N THR A 75 -3.82 -5.62 7.50
CA THR A 75 -2.64 -6.31 8.04
C THR A 75 -1.35 -5.57 7.69
N GLY A 76 -0.34 -5.59 8.56
CA GLY A 76 0.94 -4.93 8.32
C GLY A 76 2.07 -5.89 7.94
N ARG A 77 2.00 -6.57 6.78
CA ARG A 77 3.12 -7.43 6.34
C ARG A 77 4.20 -6.63 5.61
N HIS A 78 5.42 -7.15 5.62
CA HIS A 78 6.55 -6.53 4.95
C HIS A 78 6.24 -6.30 3.46
N HIS A 79 6.42 -5.07 2.97
CA HIS A 79 6.12 -4.67 1.57
C HIS A 79 4.74 -5.09 1.06
N GLN A 80 3.74 -5.21 1.94
CA GLN A 80 2.45 -5.80 1.60
C GLN A 80 1.77 -5.15 0.40
N ILE A 81 1.51 -3.83 0.46
CA ILE A 81 0.83 -3.08 -0.61
C ILE A 81 1.58 -3.24 -1.94
N ARG A 82 2.91 -3.07 -1.90
CA ARG A 82 3.80 -3.19 -3.06
C ARG A 82 3.69 -4.57 -3.72
N ALA A 83 3.74 -5.64 -2.92
CA ALA A 83 3.67 -7.00 -3.42
C ALA A 83 2.27 -7.39 -3.94
N GLN A 84 1.21 -7.01 -3.23
CA GLN A 84 -0.16 -7.36 -3.61
C GLN A 84 -0.63 -6.59 -4.85
N LEU A 85 -0.33 -5.30 -4.95
CA LEU A 85 -0.68 -4.51 -6.13
C LEU A 85 0.10 -4.96 -7.37
N ALA A 86 1.38 -5.29 -7.22
CA ALA A 86 2.15 -5.89 -8.31
C ALA A 86 1.60 -7.25 -8.77
N ALA A 87 1.12 -8.09 -7.83
CA ALA A 87 0.55 -9.39 -8.14
C ALA A 87 -0.74 -9.31 -8.98
N ILE A 88 -1.51 -8.24 -8.84
CA ILE A 88 -2.69 -7.97 -9.69
C ILE A 88 -2.34 -7.14 -10.94
N GLY A 89 -1.05 -7.01 -11.26
CA GLY A 89 -0.61 -6.28 -12.45
C GLY A 89 -0.71 -4.75 -12.34
N CYS A 90 -0.78 -4.18 -11.13
CA CYS A 90 -0.86 -2.74 -10.89
C CYS A 90 0.30 -2.27 -9.99
N PRO A 91 1.57 -2.43 -10.39
CA PRO A 91 2.70 -2.09 -9.54
C PRO A 91 2.71 -0.60 -9.18
N VAL A 92 3.24 -0.29 -8.00
CA VAL A 92 3.36 1.09 -7.53
C VAL A 92 4.36 1.86 -8.39
N LYS A 93 4.01 3.07 -8.82
CA LYS A 93 4.90 3.92 -9.62
C LYS A 93 6.23 4.16 -8.89
N GLY A 94 7.33 3.95 -9.61
CA GLY A 94 8.69 4.11 -9.08
C GLY A 94 9.24 2.85 -8.42
N ASP A 95 8.42 1.82 -8.20
CA ASP A 95 8.82 0.59 -7.51
C ASP A 95 9.43 -0.47 -8.44
N LEU A 96 10.70 -0.29 -8.79
CA LEU A 96 11.44 -1.25 -9.63
C LEU A 96 11.46 -2.67 -9.04
N LYS A 97 11.54 -2.79 -7.70
CA LYS A 97 11.61 -4.09 -7.01
C LYS A 97 10.36 -4.94 -7.26
N TYR A 98 9.21 -4.30 -7.48
CA TYR A 98 7.92 -4.94 -7.68
C TYR A 98 7.33 -4.72 -9.09
N GLY A 99 8.17 -4.32 -10.05
CA GLY A 99 7.79 -4.37 -11.47
C GLY A 99 7.27 -3.07 -12.06
N SER A 100 7.49 -1.93 -11.41
CA SER A 100 7.33 -0.63 -12.10
C SER A 100 8.34 -0.54 -13.24
N ALA A 101 7.92 -0.06 -14.42
CA ALA A 101 8.78 0.00 -15.59
C ALA A 101 9.92 1.02 -15.47
N ARG A 102 9.71 2.09 -14.68
CA ARG A 102 10.69 3.17 -14.48
C ARG A 102 10.66 3.68 -13.04
N SER A 103 11.84 3.97 -12.49
CA SER A 103 12.00 4.65 -11.21
C SER A 103 11.42 6.07 -11.27
N ASN A 104 11.26 6.69 -10.11
CA ASN A 104 11.10 8.14 -10.02
C ASN A 104 12.49 8.81 -10.09
N PRO A 105 12.58 10.08 -10.52
CA PRO A 105 13.85 10.81 -10.61
C PRO A 105 14.63 10.85 -9.28
N ASP A 106 13.92 10.90 -8.16
CA ASP A 106 14.45 10.91 -6.80
C ASP A 106 14.61 9.50 -6.20
N GLY A 107 14.34 8.44 -6.98
CA GLY A 107 14.37 7.06 -6.52
C GLY A 107 13.23 6.66 -5.57
N SER A 108 12.26 7.56 -5.34
CA SER A 108 11.12 7.29 -4.46
C SER A 108 10.16 6.24 -5.03
N VAL A 109 9.32 5.70 -4.15
CA VAL A 109 8.16 4.88 -4.50
C VAL A 109 6.91 5.69 -4.19
N CYS A 110 5.95 5.76 -5.12
CA CYS A 110 4.70 6.50 -4.94
C CYS A 110 3.71 5.77 -4.01
N LEU A 111 4.12 5.58 -2.75
CA LEU A 111 3.35 4.97 -1.67
C LEU A 111 3.47 5.88 -0.44
N HIS A 112 2.38 6.53 -0.07
CA HIS A 112 2.33 7.52 1.00
C HIS A 112 1.44 7.03 2.14
N ALA A 113 1.99 6.98 3.35
CA ALA A 113 1.19 6.74 4.56
C ALA A 113 0.42 8.02 4.88
N HIS A 114 -0.86 8.05 4.52
CA HIS A 114 -1.66 9.27 4.57
C HIS A 114 -2.33 9.46 5.93
N THR A 115 -2.96 8.41 6.46
CA THR A 115 -3.68 8.50 7.74
C THR A 115 -3.31 7.34 8.64
N LEU A 116 -3.11 7.66 9.93
CA LEU A 116 -3.00 6.71 11.01
C LEU A 116 -4.04 7.08 12.07
N ALA A 117 -4.99 6.19 12.31
CA ALA A 117 -6.00 6.40 13.34
C ALA A 117 -6.05 5.22 14.32
N PHE A 118 -6.20 5.54 15.61
CA PHE A 118 -6.19 4.58 16.70
C PHE A 118 -6.76 5.18 17.98
N THR A 119 -7.19 4.32 18.89
CA THR A 119 -7.57 4.73 20.26
C THR A 119 -6.32 4.86 21.11
N HIS A 120 -6.10 6.05 21.70
CA HIS A 120 -4.97 6.30 22.59
C HIS A 120 -5.02 5.34 23.80
N PRO A 121 -3.94 4.60 24.08
CA PRO A 121 -4.00 3.44 24.99
C PRO A 121 -4.19 3.82 26.45
N VAL A 122 -3.89 5.07 26.82
CA VAL A 122 -3.99 5.56 28.19
C VAL A 122 -5.27 6.38 28.39
N THR A 123 -5.64 7.20 27.42
CA THR A 123 -6.75 8.15 27.58
C THR A 123 -8.06 7.65 26.98
N GLY A 124 -8.04 6.59 26.17
CA GLY A 124 -9.22 6.07 25.47
C GLY A 124 -9.73 7.00 24.35
N THR A 125 -9.05 8.11 24.08
CA THR A 125 -9.45 9.09 23.06
C THR A 125 -9.12 8.56 21.67
N TYR A 126 -10.04 8.67 20.72
CA TYR A 126 -9.75 8.40 19.32
C TYR A 126 -8.85 9.49 18.75
N ILE A 127 -7.69 9.10 18.21
CA ILE A 127 -6.72 9.98 17.58
C ILE A 127 -6.65 9.62 16.09
N SER A 128 -6.69 10.63 15.23
CA SER A 128 -6.42 10.50 13.80
C SER A 128 -5.36 11.51 13.39
N ILE A 129 -4.27 11.02 12.79
CA ILE A 129 -3.15 11.82 12.32
C ILE A 129 -3.12 11.71 10.79
N CYS A 130 -3.12 12.84 10.11
CA CYS A 130 -3.08 12.94 8.65
C CYS A 130 -1.78 13.61 8.20
N ALA A 131 -1.10 13.02 7.21
CA ALA A 131 0.08 13.57 6.57
C ALA A 131 -0.27 14.02 5.14
N PRO A 132 -0.02 15.30 4.79
CA PRO A 132 -0.28 15.80 3.43
C PRO A 132 0.56 15.04 2.41
N THR A 133 0.03 14.90 1.20
CA THR A 133 0.78 14.26 0.11
C THR A 133 1.98 15.11 -0.31
N PRO A 134 3.01 14.47 -0.89
CA PRO A 134 4.15 15.21 -1.45
C PRO A 134 3.72 16.21 -2.53
N LYS A 135 4.41 17.35 -2.62
CA LYS A 135 4.12 18.42 -3.61
C LYS A 135 4.97 18.33 -4.88
N ASN A 136 5.42 17.12 -5.24
CA ASN A 136 6.20 16.84 -6.44
C ASN A 136 5.42 15.94 -7.40
N HIS A 137 5.75 15.99 -8.69
CA HIS A 137 5.18 15.08 -9.68
C HIS A 137 5.52 13.60 -9.34
N PRO A 138 4.59 12.63 -9.48
CA PRO A 138 3.24 12.78 -10.02
C PRO A 138 2.14 13.10 -8.99
N TRP A 139 2.47 13.32 -7.72
CA TRP A 139 1.46 13.58 -6.68
C TRP A 139 0.63 14.83 -6.95
N THR A 140 1.24 15.87 -7.53
CA THR A 140 0.58 17.12 -7.91
C THR A 140 -0.43 16.98 -9.05
N LEU A 141 -0.54 15.80 -9.68
CA LEU A 141 -1.57 15.53 -10.69
C LEU A 141 -2.95 15.25 -10.08
N PHE A 142 -3.03 15.07 -8.76
CA PHE A 142 -4.22 14.67 -8.05
C PHE A 142 -4.63 15.72 -7.01
N SER A 143 -5.93 15.78 -6.74
CA SER A 143 -6.56 16.70 -5.80
C SER A 143 -6.54 16.10 -4.39
N THR A 144 -5.34 15.90 -3.83
CA THR A 144 -5.11 15.29 -2.49
C THR A 144 -4.48 16.23 -1.50
#